data_AF-A0A382NAP2-F1
#
_entry.id   AF-A0A382NAP2-F1
#
_cell.length_a   1.000
_cell.length_b   1.000
_cell.length_c   1.000
_cell.angle_alpha   90.00
_cell.angle_beta   90.00
_cell.angle_gamma   90.00
#
_symmetry.space_group_name_H-M   'P 1'
#
loop_
_entity.id
_entity.type
_entity.pdbx_description
1 polymer ?
#
loop_
_entity_poly.entity_id
_entity_poly.type
_entity_poly.pdbx_seq_one_letter_code
_entity_poly.pdbx_strand_id
1 'polypeptide(L)'
;FSNPPLTTDSPEFKETVDSTMQAVRNPPQLLAALSYYDTRDGSLLADDGHAVLVNVVLQNPDDPAEHIDIGQFVESIRQASNDAAGFEIGVVSFRILQDELDEILTEDFNRILIYSLVIGLVILILAFRALVAAVIPLVMAIGSIFTALGIAALVSQVYPLVELYAEMILLMGLAVGIDYSLFIVSRYRTERAAGREKIDAITVAANTTGRAVFYAGITVVLSLAGLMLTRDFTFISLALGAIIVVFVAVIASLTLLPGLLSLLGDSINRLRIPFLSRESNQGGIWSTITGWVLARPVPLASLTVAALIALTIPFFSMNLGFNAGADALPDALEGKRALELLEDHFSSSLILPAKVIVDAPNVNSPEIKAA
;
A
#
# COMPACT_ATOMS: atom_id res chain seq x y z
N PHE A 1 -30.38 0.54 -7.10
CA PHE A 1 -31.21 -0.31 -7.96
C PHE A 1 -31.37 0.39 -9.30
N SER A 2 -30.98 -0.23 -10.41
CA SER A 2 -31.16 0.31 -11.77
C SER A 2 -31.72 -0.78 -12.69
N ASN A 3 -32.62 -0.41 -13.59
CA ASN A 3 -33.13 -1.29 -14.63
C ASN A 3 -33.43 -0.45 -15.88
N PRO A 4 -32.56 -0.46 -16.91
CA PRO A 4 -32.73 0.40 -18.09
C PRO A 4 -34.05 0.25 -18.85
N PRO A 5 -34.65 -0.95 -19.01
CA PRO A 5 -35.96 -1.08 -19.68
C PRO A 5 -37.19 -0.78 -18.79
N LEU A 6 -37.05 -0.70 -17.47
CA LEU A 6 -38.19 -0.47 -16.56
C LEU A 6 -38.12 0.90 -15.89
N THR A 7 -39.25 1.60 -15.88
CA THR A 7 -39.38 2.82 -15.08
C THR A 7 -39.68 2.48 -13.63
N THR A 8 -39.26 3.37 -12.73
CA THR A 8 -39.48 3.28 -11.27
C THR A 8 -40.96 3.25 -10.85
N ASP A 9 -41.87 3.67 -11.71
CA ASP A 9 -43.33 3.57 -11.49
C ASP A 9 -43.91 2.19 -11.85
N SER A 10 -43.13 1.32 -12.51
CA SER A 10 -43.60 0.00 -12.91
C SER A 10 -43.84 -0.90 -11.68
N PRO A 11 -44.91 -1.72 -11.67
CA PRO A 11 -45.19 -2.64 -10.56
C PRO A 11 -44.04 -3.61 -10.30
N GLU A 12 -43.37 -4.06 -11.36
CA GLU A 12 -42.22 -4.98 -11.32
C GLU A 12 -41.01 -4.36 -10.62
N PHE A 13 -40.73 -3.07 -10.89
CA PHE A 13 -39.65 -2.34 -10.21
C PHE A 13 -39.95 -2.20 -8.72
N LYS A 14 -41.18 -1.81 -8.39
CA LYS A 14 -41.58 -1.65 -6.98
C LYS A 14 -41.53 -2.98 -6.22
N GLU A 15 -42.02 -4.06 -6.80
CA GLU A 15 -42.00 -5.39 -6.18
C GLU A 15 -40.57 -5.89 -5.95
N THR A 16 -39.65 -5.61 -6.88
CA THR A 16 -38.22 -5.97 -6.75
C THR A 16 -37.54 -5.18 -5.63
N VAL A 17 -37.82 -3.87 -5.53
CA VAL A 17 -37.30 -3.04 -4.42
C VAL A 17 -37.89 -3.51 -3.10
N ASP A 18 -39.21 -3.72 -3.01
CA ASP A 18 -39.87 -4.11 -1.77
C ASP A 18 -39.42 -5.51 -1.29
N SER A 19 -39.27 -6.48 -2.19
CA SER A 19 -38.78 -7.83 -1.86
C SER A 19 -37.33 -7.83 -1.39
N THR A 20 -36.45 -7.09 -2.06
CA THR A 20 -35.05 -6.91 -1.62
C THR A 20 -34.98 -6.22 -0.27
N MET A 21 -35.80 -5.18 -0.06
CA MET A 21 -35.85 -4.46 1.20
C MET A 21 -36.39 -5.32 2.36
N GLN A 22 -37.29 -6.26 2.09
CA GLN A 22 -37.74 -7.23 3.10
C GLN A 22 -36.63 -8.19 3.51
N ALA A 23 -35.81 -8.65 2.56
CA ALA A 23 -34.64 -9.47 2.87
C ALA A 23 -33.61 -8.71 3.73
N VAL A 24 -33.47 -7.41 3.47
CA VAL A 24 -32.49 -6.52 4.13
C VAL A 24 -32.96 -5.98 5.49
N ARG A 25 -34.26 -6.00 5.82
CA ARG A 25 -34.83 -5.42 7.06
C ARG A 25 -34.65 -6.25 8.34
N ASN A 26 -34.07 -7.45 8.24
CA ASN A 26 -33.98 -8.40 9.36
C ASN A 26 -32.65 -8.47 10.17
N PRO A 27 -31.52 -7.82 9.81
CA PRO A 27 -30.31 -7.93 10.61
C PRO A 27 -30.42 -7.07 11.88
N PRO A 28 -29.90 -7.55 13.04
CA PRO A 28 -29.98 -6.83 14.32
C PRO A 28 -29.22 -5.50 14.33
N GLN A 29 -28.34 -5.29 13.35
CA GLN A 29 -27.52 -4.09 13.18
C GLN A 29 -28.22 -3.00 12.37
N LEU A 30 -29.44 -3.23 11.85
CA LEU A 30 -30.15 -2.26 11.04
C LEU A 30 -30.88 -1.23 11.91
N LEU A 31 -30.51 0.04 11.76
CA LEU A 31 -31.19 1.15 12.41
C LEU A 31 -32.31 1.73 11.54
N ALA A 32 -32.04 1.91 10.24
CA ALA A 32 -33.03 2.40 9.28
C ALA A 32 -32.71 1.91 7.87
N ALA A 33 -33.75 1.60 7.09
CA ALA A 33 -33.64 1.34 5.66
C ALA A 33 -34.78 2.09 4.97
N LEU A 34 -34.46 3.20 4.30
CA LEU A 34 -35.42 4.12 3.71
C LEU A 34 -35.25 4.18 2.20
N SER A 35 -36.32 3.88 1.47
CA SER A 35 -36.40 4.00 0.02
C SER A 35 -37.27 5.19 -0.40
N TYR A 36 -37.23 5.56 -1.69
CA TYR A 36 -38.18 6.50 -2.28
C TYR A 36 -39.65 6.15 -1.99
N TYR A 37 -40.00 4.86 -1.97
CA TYR A 37 -41.39 4.43 -1.75
C TYR A 37 -41.86 4.62 -0.31
N ASP A 38 -40.94 4.70 0.66
CA ASP A 38 -41.24 4.95 2.08
C ASP A 38 -41.39 6.47 2.35
N THR A 39 -40.46 7.29 1.86
CA THR A 39 -40.35 8.71 2.24
C THR A 39 -40.95 9.67 1.20
N ARG A 40 -41.10 9.23 -0.05
CA ARG A 40 -41.40 10.08 -1.22
C ARG A 40 -40.39 11.22 -1.42
N ASP A 41 -39.17 11.04 -0.93
CA ASP A 41 -38.08 12.00 -1.11
C ASP A 41 -37.54 11.94 -2.54
N GLY A 42 -37.76 13.00 -3.32
CA GLY A 42 -37.33 13.09 -4.72
C GLY A 42 -35.82 12.94 -4.92
N SER A 43 -35.01 13.13 -3.88
CA SER A 43 -33.55 12.91 -3.95
C SER A 43 -33.13 11.44 -4.02
N LEU A 44 -34.05 10.52 -3.68
CA LEU A 44 -33.83 9.06 -3.75
C LEU A 44 -34.26 8.46 -5.10
N LEU A 45 -34.75 9.29 -6.01
CA LEU A 45 -35.18 8.89 -7.35
C LEU A 45 -34.23 9.51 -8.37
N ALA A 46 -33.72 8.70 -9.29
CA ALA A 46 -32.87 9.22 -10.35
C ALA A 46 -33.66 10.14 -11.30
N ASP A 47 -32.98 11.15 -11.85
CA ASP A 47 -33.59 12.13 -12.75
C ASP A 47 -34.15 11.48 -14.04
N ASP A 48 -33.57 10.34 -14.44
CA ASP A 48 -34.02 9.56 -15.59
C ASP A 48 -35.21 8.64 -15.29
N GLY A 49 -35.60 8.48 -14.03
CA GLY A 49 -36.70 7.62 -13.60
C GLY A 49 -36.45 6.12 -13.75
N HIS A 50 -35.21 5.67 -13.92
CA HIS A 50 -34.82 4.24 -14.08
C HIS A 50 -34.00 3.69 -12.91
N ALA A 51 -33.67 4.53 -11.91
CA ALA A 51 -32.96 4.08 -10.72
C ALA A 51 -33.58 4.63 -9.42
N VAL A 52 -33.48 3.82 -8.36
CA VAL A 52 -33.88 4.17 -6.98
C VAL A 52 -32.70 3.96 -6.04
N LEU A 53 -32.48 4.95 -5.19
CA LEU A 53 -31.54 4.92 -4.08
C LEU A 53 -32.26 4.47 -2.81
N VAL A 54 -31.59 3.64 -2.03
CA VAL A 54 -32.03 3.22 -0.70
C VAL A 54 -30.94 3.59 0.28
N ASN A 55 -31.31 4.38 1.28
CA ASN A 55 -30.42 4.73 2.38
C ASN A 55 -30.55 3.68 3.48
N VAL A 56 -29.45 2.97 3.72
CA VAL A 56 -29.36 1.99 4.80
C VAL A 56 -28.40 2.48 5.86
N VAL A 57 -28.89 2.57 7.10
CA VAL A 57 -28.13 2.98 8.28
C VAL A 57 -27.94 1.75 9.16
N LEU A 58 -26.69 1.33 9.28
CA LEU A 58 -26.27 0.25 10.17
C LEU A 58 -25.67 0.85 11.44
N GLN A 59 -25.95 0.25 12.58
CA GLN A 59 -25.37 0.58 13.88
C GLN A 59 -25.00 -0.70 14.61
N ASN A 60 -23.80 -0.72 15.22
CA ASN A 60 -23.47 -1.76 16.19
C ASN A 60 -24.17 -1.42 17.52
N PRO A 61 -25.11 -2.25 18.00
CA PRO A 61 -25.84 -1.99 19.23
C PRO A 61 -24.97 -2.10 20.49
N ASP A 62 -23.85 -2.83 20.45
CA ASP A 62 -22.97 -3.05 21.60
C ASP A 62 -21.88 -1.98 21.73
N ASP A 63 -21.35 -1.47 20.62
CA ASP A 63 -20.43 -0.33 20.58
C ASP A 63 -20.55 0.47 19.26
N PRO A 64 -21.17 1.66 19.27
CA PRO A 64 -21.31 2.49 18.08
C PRO A 64 -19.99 2.93 17.42
N ALA A 65 -18.86 2.83 18.14
CA ALA A 65 -17.53 3.19 17.64
C ALA A 65 -16.75 1.98 17.10
N GLU A 66 -17.23 0.75 17.33
CA GLU A 66 -16.55 -0.48 16.93
C GLU A 66 -16.96 -0.93 15.50
N HIS A 67 -16.17 -1.84 14.95
CA HIS A 67 -16.38 -2.41 13.63
C HIS A 67 -17.76 -3.09 13.50
N ILE A 68 -18.56 -2.67 12.52
CA ILE A 68 -19.79 -3.39 12.12
C ILE A 68 -19.38 -4.38 11.03
N ASP A 69 -19.57 -5.68 11.27
CA ASP A 69 -19.44 -6.68 10.21
C ASP A 69 -20.61 -6.55 9.23
N ILE A 70 -20.33 -5.91 8.09
CA ILE A 70 -21.27 -5.70 6.99
C ILE A 70 -21.21 -6.82 5.94
N GLY A 71 -20.34 -7.82 6.10
CA GLY A 71 -20.17 -8.88 5.11
C GLY A 71 -21.46 -9.68 4.88
N GLN A 72 -22.18 -10.01 5.96
CA GLN A 72 -23.49 -10.67 5.86
C GLN A 72 -24.55 -9.81 5.16
N PHE A 73 -24.50 -8.50 5.38
CA PHE A 73 -25.43 -7.55 4.77
C PHE A 73 -25.16 -7.42 3.27
N VAL A 74 -23.90 -7.24 2.87
CA VAL A 74 -23.48 -7.17 1.47
C VAL A 74 -23.81 -8.47 0.75
N GLU A 75 -23.53 -9.63 1.35
CA GLU A 75 -23.85 -10.94 0.76
C GLU A 75 -25.35 -11.15 0.58
N SER A 76 -26.18 -10.68 1.53
CA SER A 76 -27.64 -10.75 1.40
C SER A 76 -28.14 -9.93 0.22
N ILE A 77 -27.55 -8.75 -0.03
CA ILE A 77 -27.90 -7.92 -1.19
C ILE A 77 -27.36 -8.53 -2.48
N ARG A 78 -26.16 -9.12 -2.45
CA ARG A 78 -25.58 -9.85 -3.60
C ARG A 78 -26.50 -11.00 -4.03
N GLN A 79 -27.03 -11.77 -3.07
CA GLN A 79 -27.99 -12.84 -3.35
C GLN A 79 -29.29 -12.30 -3.95
N ALA A 80 -29.87 -11.24 -3.36
CA ALA A 80 -31.07 -10.61 -3.91
C ALA A 80 -30.85 -10.03 -5.32
N SER A 81 -29.65 -9.51 -5.60
CA SER A 81 -29.23 -9.04 -6.94
C SER A 81 -29.19 -10.17 -7.95
N ASN A 82 -28.63 -11.33 -7.57
CA ASN A 82 -28.57 -12.51 -8.44
C ASN A 82 -29.97 -13.09 -8.76
N ASP A 83 -30.90 -13.00 -7.82
CA ASP A 83 -32.28 -13.48 -7.98
C ASP A 83 -33.14 -12.51 -8.82
N ALA A 84 -32.83 -11.21 -8.79
CA ALA A 84 -33.55 -10.15 -9.50
C ALA A 84 -33.07 -10.02 -10.96
N ALA A 85 -33.50 -10.92 -11.83
CA ALA A 85 -33.13 -10.93 -13.24
C ALA A 85 -33.43 -9.59 -13.96
N GLY A 86 -32.38 -8.96 -14.52
CA GLY A 86 -32.47 -7.71 -15.27
C GLY A 86 -32.32 -6.44 -14.43
N PHE A 87 -32.21 -6.55 -13.11
CA PHE A 87 -31.89 -5.44 -12.22
C PHE A 87 -30.40 -5.43 -11.89
N GLU A 88 -29.83 -4.23 -11.87
CA GLU A 88 -28.50 -3.98 -11.33
C GLU A 88 -28.64 -3.40 -9.91
N ILE A 89 -28.31 -4.20 -8.90
CA ILE A 89 -28.34 -3.79 -7.49
C ILE A 89 -26.90 -3.69 -6.99
N GLY A 90 -26.44 -2.45 -6.84
CA GLY A 90 -25.16 -2.12 -6.22
C GLY A 90 -25.32 -1.66 -4.78
N VAL A 91 -24.37 -2.03 -3.93
CA VAL A 91 -24.24 -1.51 -2.57
C VAL A 91 -22.93 -0.74 -2.49
N VAL A 92 -23.00 0.50 -2.02
CA VAL A 92 -21.81 1.31 -1.82
C VAL A 92 -21.88 1.98 -0.45
N SER A 93 -20.77 1.95 0.26
CA SER A 93 -20.51 2.82 1.39
C SER A 93 -19.01 3.04 1.48
N PHE A 94 -18.59 4.16 2.08
CA PHE A 94 -17.17 4.43 2.31
C PHE A 94 -16.48 3.29 3.07
N ARG A 95 -17.22 2.63 3.99
CA ARG A 95 -16.74 1.50 4.78
C ARG A 95 -16.53 0.23 3.94
N ILE A 96 -17.49 -0.15 3.10
CA ILE A 96 -17.37 -1.31 2.18
C ILE A 96 -16.18 -1.11 1.26
N LEU A 97 -16.06 0.09 0.68
CA LEU A 97 -14.96 0.42 -0.21
C LEU A 97 -13.60 0.35 0.49
N GLN A 98 -13.52 0.79 1.75
CA GLN A 98 -12.31 0.70 2.54
C GLN A 98 -11.97 -0.76 2.89
N ASP A 99 -12.94 -1.53 3.38
CA ASP A 99 -12.74 -2.95 3.75
C ASP A 99 -12.29 -3.78 2.53
N GLU A 100 -12.95 -3.62 1.36
CA GLU A 100 -12.56 -4.31 0.12
C GLU A 100 -11.17 -3.86 -0.38
N LEU A 101 -10.85 -2.56 -0.27
CA LEU A 101 -9.53 -2.04 -0.65
C LEU A 101 -8.45 -2.60 0.27
N ASP A 102 -8.68 -2.63 1.58
CA ASP A 102 -7.73 -3.15 2.56
C ASP A 102 -7.50 -4.65 2.37
N GLU A 103 -8.52 -5.42 2.01
CA GLU A 103 -8.40 -6.84 1.65
C GLU A 103 -7.53 -7.03 0.40
N ILE A 104 -7.82 -6.32 -0.69
CA ILE A 104 -7.04 -6.37 -1.94
C ILE A 104 -5.59 -5.97 -1.68
N LEU A 105 -5.38 -4.85 -0.97
CA LEU A 105 -4.04 -4.39 -0.63
C LEU A 105 -3.30 -5.44 0.17
N THR A 106 -3.92 -6.01 1.21
CA THR A 106 -3.30 -7.05 2.05
C THR A 106 -2.94 -8.29 1.23
N GLU A 107 -3.82 -8.76 0.35
CA GLU A 107 -3.56 -9.90 -0.51
C GLU A 107 -2.40 -9.62 -1.48
N ASP A 108 -2.43 -8.48 -2.17
CA ASP A 108 -1.40 -8.08 -3.12
C ASP A 108 -0.06 -7.86 -2.42
N PHE A 109 -0.04 -7.26 -1.24
CA PHE A 109 1.17 -7.12 -0.41
C PHE A 109 1.76 -8.48 -0.06
N ASN A 110 0.94 -9.44 0.37
CA ASN A 110 1.40 -10.79 0.67
C ASN A 110 1.99 -11.48 -0.57
N ARG A 111 1.35 -11.35 -1.73
CA ARG A 111 1.86 -11.87 -3.01
C ARG A 111 3.20 -11.21 -3.38
N ILE A 112 3.28 -9.88 -3.29
CA ILE A 112 4.50 -9.10 -3.58
C ILE A 112 5.64 -9.51 -2.65
N LEU A 113 5.37 -9.72 -1.36
CA LEU A 113 6.38 -10.15 -0.40
C LEU A 113 6.93 -11.54 -0.74
N ILE A 114 6.06 -12.50 -1.04
CA ILE A 114 6.47 -13.85 -1.44
C ILE A 114 7.29 -13.80 -2.73
N TYR A 115 6.83 -13.06 -3.75
CA TYR A 115 7.57 -12.94 -5.02
C TYR A 115 8.90 -12.22 -4.84
N SER A 116 8.94 -11.12 -4.09
CA SER A 116 10.17 -10.38 -3.81
C SER A 116 11.18 -11.24 -3.06
N LEU A 117 10.71 -12.04 -2.11
CA LEU A 117 11.54 -12.98 -1.35
C LEU A 117 12.13 -14.08 -2.24
N VAL A 118 11.29 -14.73 -3.05
CA VAL A 118 11.71 -15.85 -3.92
C VAL A 118 12.63 -15.35 -5.02
N ILE A 119 12.21 -14.31 -5.75
CA ILE A 119 12.98 -13.71 -6.85
C ILE A 119 14.28 -13.11 -6.30
N GLY A 120 14.21 -12.37 -5.19
CA GLY A 120 15.38 -11.80 -4.52
C GLY A 120 16.37 -12.88 -4.09
N LEU A 121 15.91 -13.98 -3.48
CA LEU A 121 16.77 -15.10 -3.12
C LEU A 121 17.42 -15.74 -4.36
N VAL A 122 16.67 -15.95 -5.45
CA VAL A 122 17.21 -16.46 -6.71
C VAL A 122 18.31 -15.52 -7.25
N ILE A 123 18.05 -14.21 -7.29
CA ILE A 123 19.04 -13.22 -7.73
C ILE A 123 20.28 -13.24 -6.83
N LEU A 124 20.12 -13.30 -5.51
CA LEU A 124 21.23 -13.38 -4.56
C LEU A 124 22.03 -14.67 -4.73
N ILE A 125 21.37 -15.81 -4.97
CA ILE A 125 22.02 -17.08 -5.29
C ILE A 125 22.82 -16.97 -6.59
N LEU A 126 22.28 -16.32 -7.62
CA LEU A 126 23.00 -16.11 -8.89
C LEU A 126 24.19 -15.17 -8.72
N ALA A 127 24.03 -14.10 -7.94
CA ALA A 127 25.08 -13.12 -7.67
C ALA A 127 26.24 -13.72 -6.85
N PHE A 128 25.92 -14.44 -5.77
CA PHE A 128 26.94 -14.98 -4.88
C PHE A 128 27.40 -16.38 -5.21
N ARG A 129 26.57 -17.17 -5.90
CA ARG A 129 26.82 -18.58 -6.29
C ARG A 129 27.06 -19.50 -5.10
N ALA A 130 26.62 -19.09 -3.93
CA ALA A 130 26.70 -19.84 -2.68
C ALA A 130 25.42 -19.56 -1.89
N LEU A 131 24.69 -20.63 -1.54
CA LEU A 131 23.40 -20.49 -0.86
C LEU A 131 23.54 -19.77 0.48
N VAL A 132 24.57 -20.09 1.26
CA VAL A 132 24.81 -19.46 2.58
C VAL A 132 25.03 -17.96 2.44
N ALA A 133 25.83 -17.54 1.45
CA ALA A 133 26.07 -16.12 1.19
C ALA A 133 24.79 -15.36 0.76
N ALA A 134 23.89 -16.03 0.03
CA ALA A 134 22.62 -15.46 -0.41
C ALA A 134 21.60 -15.34 0.71
N VAL A 135 21.59 -16.28 1.66
CA VAL A 135 20.66 -16.26 2.80
C VAL A 135 21.03 -15.18 3.83
N ILE A 136 22.32 -14.81 3.96
CA ILE A 136 22.76 -13.81 4.96
C ILE A 136 22.03 -12.45 4.78
N PRO A 137 22.03 -11.80 3.61
CA PRO A 137 21.30 -10.55 3.43
C PRO A 137 19.83 -10.65 3.75
N LEU A 138 19.21 -11.78 3.43
CA LEU A 138 17.80 -12.01 3.71
C LEU A 138 17.52 -12.13 5.21
N VAL A 139 18.33 -12.90 5.95
CA VAL A 139 18.22 -13.00 7.41
C VAL A 139 18.44 -11.63 8.06
N MET A 140 19.38 -10.84 7.56
CA MET A 140 19.62 -9.47 8.04
C MET A 140 18.43 -8.55 7.80
N ALA A 141 17.80 -8.62 6.63
CA ALA A 141 16.60 -7.86 6.31
C ALA A 141 15.42 -8.25 7.22
N ILE A 142 15.13 -9.55 7.33
CA ILE A 142 14.05 -10.07 8.17
C ILE A 142 14.27 -9.70 9.65
N GLY A 143 15.49 -9.85 10.16
CA GLY A 143 15.83 -9.46 11.53
C GLY A 143 15.65 -7.95 11.77
N SER A 144 16.00 -7.12 10.79
CA SER A 144 15.81 -5.67 10.86
C SER A 144 14.33 -5.30 10.84
N ILE A 145 13.53 -5.96 10.01
CA ILE A 145 12.07 -5.79 9.94
C ILE A 145 11.42 -6.12 11.30
N PHE A 146 11.68 -7.29 11.87
CA PHE A 146 11.07 -7.67 13.15
C PHE A 146 11.48 -6.73 14.28
N THR A 147 12.73 -6.30 14.29
CA THR A 147 13.23 -5.32 15.26
C THR A 147 12.55 -3.96 15.06
N ALA A 148 12.38 -3.51 13.82
CA ALA A 148 11.72 -2.26 13.49
C ALA A 148 10.23 -2.28 13.83
N LEU A 149 9.51 -3.38 13.57
CA LEU A 149 8.12 -3.57 13.99
C LEU A 149 7.99 -3.50 15.51
N GLY A 150 8.90 -4.14 16.25
CA GLY A 150 8.93 -4.06 17.71
C GLY A 150 9.14 -2.63 18.23
N ILE A 151 10.05 -1.87 17.61
CA ILE A 151 10.28 -0.46 17.95
C ILE A 151 9.05 0.39 17.57
N ALA A 152 8.48 0.19 16.39
CA ALA A 152 7.33 0.92 15.91
C ALA A 152 6.08 0.65 16.78
N ALA A 153 5.91 -0.56 17.30
CA ALA A 153 4.86 -0.90 18.26
C ALA A 153 5.01 -0.18 19.61
N LEU A 154 6.23 0.18 20.00
CA LEU A 154 6.46 1.04 21.18
C LEU A 154 6.18 2.51 20.85
N VAL A 155 6.56 2.96 19.65
CA VAL A 155 6.25 4.31 19.17
C VAL A 155 4.74 4.52 19.06
N SER A 156 3.99 3.51 18.62
CA SER A 156 2.54 3.58 18.45
C SER A 156 1.77 3.85 19.74
N GLN A 157 2.37 3.55 20.91
CA GLN A 157 1.81 3.87 22.23
C GLN A 157 1.80 5.37 22.52
N VAL A 158 2.67 6.14 21.87
CA VAL A 158 2.84 7.59 22.12
C VAL A 158 2.36 8.41 20.92
N TYR A 159 2.54 7.89 19.71
CA TYR A 159 2.11 8.53 18.48
C TYR A 159 1.33 7.52 17.63
N PRO A 160 0.04 7.72 17.36
CA PRO A 160 -0.74 6.76 16.59
C PRO A 160 -0.10 6.58 15.20
N LEU A 161 -0.15 5.37 14.66
CA LEU A 161 0.34 5.05 13.33
C LEU A 161 -0.84 4.57 12.48
N VAL A 162 -0.88 4.98 11.21
CA VAL A 162 -1.84 4.44 10.23
C VAL A 162 -1.52 2.97 9.98
N GLU A 163 -2.51 2.15 9.64
CA GLU A 163 -2.36 0.70 9.41
C GLU A 163 -1.23 0.37 8.43
N LEU A 164 -1.09 1.18 7.36
CA LEU A 164 -0.10 1.00 6.29
C LEU A 164 1.39 1.14 6.74
N TYR A 165 1.66 1.51 7.99
CA TYR A 165 3.04 1.68 8.48
C TYR A 165 3.84 0.37 8.47
N ALA A 166 3.18 -0.77 8.69
CA ALA A 166 3.84 -2.07 8.78
C ALA A 166 4.30 -2.55 7.39
N GLU A 167 3.48 -2.34 6.37
CA GLU A 167 3.76 -2.59 4.96
C GLU A 167 4.95 -1.74 4.51
N MET A 168 5.00 -0.47 4.93
CA MET A 168 6.13 0.40 4.65
C MET A 168 7.43 -0.12 5.28
N ILE A 169 7.37 -0.61 6.54
CA ILE A 169 8.51 -1.26 7.20
C ILE A 169 8.97 -2.51 6.43
N LEU A 170 8.03 -3.33 5.95
CA LEU A 170 8.32 -4.55 5.21
C LEU A 170 8.98 -4.25 3.86
N LEU A 171 8.38 -3.37 3.05
CA LEU A 171 8.90 -2.98 1.73
C LEU A 171 10.29 -2.34 1.84
N MET A 172 10.43 -1.32 2.68
CA MET A 172 11.70 -0.61 2.84
C MET A 172 12.74 -1.49 3.50
N GLY A 173 12.36 -2.26 4.52
CA GLY A 173 13.25 -3.15 5.27
C GLY A 173 13.84 -4.26 4.40
N LEU A 174 13.03 -4.85 3.51
CA LEU A 174 13.51 -5.84 2.56
C LEU A 174 14.51 -5.22 1.58
N ALA A 175 14.17 -4.06 0.99
CA ALA A 175 15.03 -3.37 0.04
C ALA A 175 16.38 -2.98 0.66
N VAL A 176 16.36 -2.15 1.70
CA VAL A 176 17.60 -1.61 2.30
C VAL A 176 18.37 -2.67 3.09
N GLY A 177 17.68 -3.60 3.76
CA GLY A 177 18.29 -4.66 4.54
C GLY A 177 19.07 -5.64 3.65
N ILE A 178 18.49 -6.01 2.51
CA ILE A 178 19.18 -6.86 1.51
C ILE A 178 20.36 -6.08 0.92
N ASP A 179 20.15 -4.86 0.41
CA ASP A 179 21.19 -4.10 -0.30
C ASP A 179 22.42 -3.83 0.57
N TYR A 180 22.20 -3.33 1.79
CA TYR A 180 23.29 -2.98 2.70
C TYR A 180 24.11 -4.21 3.09
N SER A 181 23.42 -5.32 3.35
CA SER A 181 24.08 -6.58 3.69
C SER A 181 24.78 -7.20 2.48
N LEU A 182 24.15 -7.15 1.30
CA LEU A 182 24.69 -7.63 0.03
C LEU A 182 26.02 -6.93 -0.30
N PHE A 183 26.08 -5.61 -0.18
CA PHE A 183 27.30 -4.85 -0.44
C PHE A 183 28.44 -5.24 0.51
N ILE A 184 28.17 -5.31 1.81
CA ILE A 184 29.18 -5.67 2.82
C ILE A 184 29.65 -7.11 2.64
N VAL A 185 28.73 -8.06 2.40
CA VAL A 185 29.06 -9.47 2.13
C VAL A 185 29.89 -9.60 0.86
N SER A 186 29.52 -8.89 -0.21
CA SER A 186 30.26 -8.86 -1.47
C SER A 186 31.70 -8.36 -1.27
N ARG A 187 31.86 -7.28 -0.50
CA ARG A 187 33.18 -6.75 -0.18
C ARG A 187 34.00 -7.73 0.67
N TYR A 188 33.42 -8.29 1.73
CA TYR A 188 34.07 -9.30 2.57
C TYR A 188 34.56 -10.49 1.74
N ARG A 189 33.74 -11.02 0.82
CA ARG A 189 34.12 -12.15 -0.05
C ARG A 189 35.22 -11.77 -1.03
N THR A 190 35.21 -10.53 -1.54
CA THR A 190 36.28 -10.01 -2.40
C THR A 190 37.61 -9.99 -1.66
N GLU A 191 37.63 -9.49 -0.42
CA GLU A 191 38.83 -9.45 0.43
C GLU A 191 39.31 -10.85 0.84
N ARG A 192 38.40 -11.78 1.15
CA ARG A 192 38.74 -13.20 1.40
C ARG A 192 39.34 -13.84 0.15
N ALA A 193 38.79 -13.56 -1.03
CA ALA A 193 39.32 -14.06 -2.31
C ALA A 193 40.69 -13.46 -2.68
N ALA A 194 41.01 -12.27 -2.16
CA ALA A 194 42.33 -11.64 -2.27
C ALA A 194 43.35 -12.21 -1.24
N GLY A 195 42.96 -13.18 -0.41
CA GLY A 195 43.85 -13.88 0.51
C GLY A 195 43.93 -13.28 1.92
N ARG A 196 43.12 -12.27 2.26
CA ARG A 196 43.12 -11.69 3.61
C ARG A 196 42.53 -12.64 4.65
N GLU A 197 43.04 -12.60 5.87
CA GLU A 197 42.45 -13.30 7.01
C GLU A 197 41.03 -12.81 7.34
N LYS A 198 40.28 -13.61 8.09
CA LYS A 198 38.85 -13.40 8.33
C LYS A 198 38.55 -12.07 9.01
N ILE A 199 39.26 -11.77 10.10
CA ILE A 199 39.06 -10.55 10.88
C ILE A 199 39.51 -9.33 10.08
N ASP A 200 40.62 -9.43 9.34
CA ASP A 200 41.11 -8.36 8.48
C ASP A 200 40.14 -8.06 7.34
N ALA A 201 39.59 -9.09 6.70
CA ALA A 201 38.59 -8.93 5.64
C ALA A 201 37.31 -8.25 6.15
N ILE A 202 36.84 -8.60 7.35
CA ILE A 202 35.69 -7.92 8.00
C ILE A 202 36.03 -6.46 8.27
N THR A 203 37.23 -6.19 8.80
CA THR A 203 37.69 -4.84 9.14
C THR A 203 37.79 -3.95 7.91
N VAL A 204 38.32 -4.47 6.79
CA VAL A 204 38.40 -3.74 5.52
C VAL A 204 37.00 -3.51 4.94
N ALA A 205 36.12 -4.52 4.95
CA ALA A 205 34.75 -4.38 4.45
C ALA A 205 33.96 -3.33 5.25
N ALA A 206 34.08 -3.33 6.58
CA ALA A 206 33.44 -2.34 7.45
C ALA A 206 33.98 -0.91 7.21
N ASN A 207 35.30 -0.75 7.06
CA ASN A 207 35.92 0.57 6.86
C ASN A 207 35.72 1.16 5.47
N THR A 208 35.31 0.37 4.48
CA THR A 208 35.07 0.84 3.11
C THR A 208 33.58 0.86 2.81
N THR A 209 33.01 -0.32 2.56
CA THR A 209 31.61 -0.49 2.21
C THR A 209 30.68 -0.21 3.39
N GLY A 210 31.05 -0.58 4.62
CA GLY A 210 30.27 -0.23 5.80
C GLY A 210 30.11 1.28 5.98
N ARG A 211 31.19 2.06 5.79
CA ARG A 211 31.10 3.53 5.79
C ARG A 211 30.18 4.06 4.69
N ALA A 212 30.25 3.50 3.48
CA ALA A 212 29.36 3.89 2.38
C ALA A 212 27.88 3.60 2.72
N VAL A 213 27.59 2.44 3.31
CA VAL A 213 26.25 2.06 3.78
C VAL A 213 25.75 3.02 4.87
N PHE A 214 26.60 3.40 5.82
CA PHE A 214 26.23 4.39 6.85
C PHE A 214 25.79 5.72 6.23
N TYR A 215 26.59 6.27 5.30
CA TYR A 215 26.22 7.53 4.64
C TYR A 215 24.94 7.39 3.83
N ALA A 216 24.80 6.32 3.04
CA ALA A 216 23.59 6.07 2.25
C ALA A 216 22.34 5.97 3.14
N GLY A 217 22.42 5.24 4.25
CA GLY A 217 21.30 5.10 5.17
C GLY A 217 20.91 6.39 5.87
N ILE A 218 21.89 7.19 6.31
CA ILE A 218 21.62 8.52 6.89
C ILE A 218 20.98 9.44 5.84
N THR A 219 21.43 9.40 4.58
CA THR A 219 20.79 10.17 3.50
C THR A 219 19.33 9.78 3.35
N VAL A 220 18.99 8.49 3.33
CA VAL A 220 17.60 8.02 3.25
C VAL A 220 16.78 8.50 4.46
N VAL A 221 17.31 8.38 5.67
CA VAL A 221 16.64 8.86 6.89
C VAL A 221 16.34 10.36 6.82
N LEU A 222 17.32 11.17 6.39
CA LEU A 222 17.15 12.61 6.26
C LEU A 222 16.16 12.99 5.15
N SER A 223 16.17 12.27 4.02
CA SER A 223 15.18 12.47 2.95
C SER A 223 13.76 12.15 3.42
N LEU A 224 13.57 11.04 4.14
CA LEU A 224 12.27 10.66 4.69
C LEU A 224 11.80 11.61 5.79
N ALA A 225 12.72 12.17 6.60
CA ALA A 225 12.37 13.19 7.58
C ALA A 225 11.76 14.45 6.93
N GLY A 226 12.04 14.71 5.65
CA GLY A 226 11.38 15.75 4.88
C GLY A 226 9.86 15.59 4.77
N LEU A 227 9.34 14.35 4.78
CA LEU A 227 7.89 14.09 4.77
C LEU A 227 7.20 14.63 6.04
N MET A 228 7.92 14.80 7.14
CA MET A 228 7.35 15.39 8.35
C MET A 228 6.96 16.86 8.18
N LEU A 229 7.48 17.54 7.15
CA LEU A 229 7.13 18.93 6.84
C LEU A 229 5.73 19.07 6.22
N THR A 230 5.13 17.97 5.74
CA THR A 230 3.79 17.98 5.14
C THR A 230 2.67 18.28 6.15
N ARG A 231 2.92 18.04 7.45
CA ARG A 231 1.93 18.12 8.54
C ARG A 231 0.71 17.21 8.38
N ASP A 232 0.81 16.24 7.48
CA ASP A 232 -0.20 15.21 7.30
C ASP A 232 0.16 13.98 8.13
N PHE A 233 -0.82 13.49 8.89
CA PHE A 233 -0.64 12.38 9.81
C PHE A 233 -0.22 11.08 9.09
N THR A 234 -0.80 10.81 7.92
CA THR A 234 -0.50 9.62 7.11
C THR A 234 0.94 9.65 6.63
N PHE A 235 1.38 10.77 6.04
CA PHE A 235 2.76 10.90 5.57
C PHE A 235 3.78 10.83 6.72
N ILE A 236 3.48 11.41 7.87
CA ILE A 236 4.35 11.31 9.06
C ILE A 236 4.45 9.85 9.55
N SER A 237 3.33 9.14 9.64
CA SER A 237 3.29 7.74 10.08
C SER A 237 4.11 6.83 9.15
N LEU A 238 3.92 6.97 7.83
CA LEU A 238 4.68 6.21 6.84
C LEU A 238 6.18 6.53 6.90
N ALA A 239 6.53 7.81 7.06
CA ALA A 239 7.92 8.24 7.21
C ALA A 239 8.56 7.66 8.47
N LEU A 240 7.84 7.64 9.60
CA LEU A 240 8.33 7.04 10.85
C LEU A 240 8.64 5.55 10.66
N GLY A 241 7.72 4.77 10.08
CA GLY A 241 7.95 3.35 9.79
C GLY A 241 9.21 3.13 8.93
N ALA A 242 9.34 3.87 7.83
CA ALA A 242 10.49 3.78 6.94
C ALA A 242 11.81 4.20 7.63
N ILE A 243 11.81 5.29 8.40
CA ILE A 243 13.00 5.77 9.13
C ILE A 243 13.46 4.74 10.14
N ILE A 244 12.54 4.17 10.94
CA ILE A 244 12.86 3.17 11.96
C ILE A 244 13.55 1.97 11.31
N VAL A 245 12.97 1.40 10.25
CA VAL A 245 13.54 0.20 9.63
C VAL A 245 14.87 0.46 8.93
N VAL A 246 15.03 1.61 8.26
CA VAL A 246 16.30 1.97 7.64
C VAL A 246 17.38 2.17 8.70
N PHE A 247 17.07 2.87 9.78
CA PHE A 247 18.00 3.09 10.88
C PHE A 247 18.43 1.77 11.53
N VAL A 248 17.48 0.87 11.81
CA VAL A 248 17.75 -0.46 12.33
C VAL A 248 18.60 -1.27 11.35
N ALA A 249 18.29 -1.26 10.06
CA ALA A 249 19.04 -1.99 9.03
C ALA A 249 20.49 -1.50 8.92
N VAL A 250 20.73 -0.19 9.01
CA VAL A 250 22.09 0.38 9.08
C VAL A 250 22.82 -0.14 10.31
N ILE A 251 22.22 -0.04 11.50
CA ILE A 251 22.83 -0.54 12.73
C ILE A 251 23.15 -2.03 12.62
N ALA A 252 22.20 -2.84 12.17
CA ALA A 252 22.36 -4.29 12.01
C ALA A 252 23.48 -4.61 11.01
N SER A 253 23.55 -3.90 9.88
CA SER A 253 24.60 -4.10 8.86
C SER A 253 26.01 -3.75 9.37
N LEU A 254 26.12 -2.83 10.33
CA LEU A 254 27.41 -2.39 10.90
C LEU A 254 27.82 -3.16 12.15
N THR A 255 26.89 -3.87 12.79
CA THR A 255 27.13 -4.57 14.07
C THR A 255 26.88 -6.07 13.95
N LEU A 256 25.62 -6.45 13.75
CA LEU A 256 25.17 -7.84 13.68
C LEU A 256 25.80 -8.57 12.49
N LEU A 257 25.89 -7.94 11.32
CA LEU A 257 26.47 -8.58 10.13
C LEU A 257 27.97 -8.90 10.29
N PRO A 258 28.86 -7.97 10.70
CA PRO A 258 30.24 -8.31 11.04
C PRO A 258 30.35 -9.42 12.09
N GLY A 259 29.49 -9.43 13.11
CA GLY A 259 29.41 -10.50 14.10
C GLY A 259 29.05 -11.85 13.47
N LEU A 260 28.04 -11.87 12.60
CA LEU A 260 27.61 -13.06 11.87
C LEU A 260 28.71 -13.59 10.94
N LEU A 261 29.37 -12.71 10.18
CA LEU A 261 30.52 -13.05 9.35
C LEU A 261 31.68 -13.60 10.20
N SER A 262 31.90 -13.04 11.39
CA SER A 262 32.88 -13.52 12.36
C SER A 262 32.53 -14.88 12.95
N LEU A 263 31.27 -15.32 12.94
CA LEU A 263 30.91 -16.68 13.31
C LEU A 263 31.05 -17.64 12.12
N LEU A 264 30.49 -17.29 10.96
CA LEU A 264 30.48 -18.15 9.76
C LEU A 264 31.87 -18.37 9.15
N GLY A 265 32.71 -17.34 9.10
CA GLY A 265 34.04 -17.40 8.47
C GLY A 265 33.99 -17.90 7.02
N ASP A 266 34.69 -19.00 6.75
CA ASP A 266 34.75 -19.62 5.42
C ASP A 266 33.51 -20.44 5.06
N SER A 267 32.66 -20.73 6.04
CA SER A 267 31.38 -21.40 5.80
C SER A 267 30.43 -20.58 4.93
N ILE A 268 30.71 -19.29 4.72
CA ILE A 268 29.94 -18.44 3.80
C ILE A 268 29.94 -18.97 2.36
N ASN A 269 30.98 -19.71 1.97
CA ASN A 269 31.09 -20.31 0.64
C ASN A 269 30.63 -21.78 0.62
N ARG A 270 30.05 -22.31 1.72
CA ARG A 270 29.42 -23.64 1.69
C ARG A 270 28.19 -23.64 0.79
N LEU A 271 27.86 -24.82 0.25
CA LEU A 271 26.81 -25.01 -0.76
C LEU A 271 27.05 -24.14 -2.01
N ARG A 272 28.28 -24.16 -2.53
CA ARG A 272 28.63 -23.50 -3.79
C ARG A 272 27.99 -24.26 -4.95
N ILE A 273 27.35 -23.54 -5.86
CA ILE A 273 26.72 -24.14 -7.05
C ILE A 273 27.79 -24.30 -8.14
N PRO A 274 28.16 -25.54 -8.53
CA PRO A 274 29.32 -25.80 -9.39
C PRO A 274 29.12 -25.34 -10.85
N PHE A 275 27.88 -25.22 -11.32
CA PHE A 275 27.56 -24.85 -12.71
C PHE A 275 27.69 -23.36 -13.03
N LEU A 276 27.83 -22.48 -12.04
CA LEU A 276 28.09 -21.05 -12.26
C LEU A 276 29.61 -20.75 -12.18
N SER A 277 30.32 -21.02 -13.28
CA SER A 277 31.77 -20.83 -13.40
C SER A 277 32.18 -19.36 -13.28
N ARG A 278 33.35 -19.12 -12.67
CA ARG A 278 33.92 -17.78 -12.40
C ARG A 278 34.38 -17.15 -13.73
N GLU A 279 33.49 -16.46 -14.44
CA GLU A 279 33.94 -15.51 -15.45
C GLU A 279 34.61 -14.33 -14.74
N SER A 280 35.93 -14.34 -14.76
CA SER A 280 36.81 -13.33 -14.20
C SER A 280 36.99 -12.11 -15.10
N ASN A 281 36.03 -11.78 -15.95
CA ASN A 281 36.25 -10.70 -16.91
C ASN A 281 35.69 -9.37 -16.38
N GLN A 282 36.55 -8.65 -15.65
CA GLN A 282 36.40 -7.22 -15.31
C GLN A 282 36.46 -6.31 -16.57
N GLY A 283 36.04 -6.81 -17.74
CA GLY A 283 36.11 -6.18 -19.06
C GLY A 283 35.05 -6.71 -20.02
N GLY A 284 33.85 -7.01 -19.51
CA GLY A 284 32.71 -7.45 -20.33
C GLY A 284 31.95 -6.28 -20.98
N ILE A 285 30.67 -6.52 -21.29
CA ILE A 285 29.73 -5.55 -21.90
C ILE A 285 29.79 -4.17 -21.23
N TRP A 286 29.93 -4.13 -19.89
CA TRP A 286 30.02 -2.88 -19.14
C TRP A 286 31.20 -2.00 -19.55
N SER A 287 32.38 -2.56 -19.83
CA SER A 287 33.53 -1.76 -20.30
C SER A 287 33.31 -1.16 -21.68
N THR A 288 32.59 -1.87 -22.55
CA THR A 288 32.20 -1.39 -23.88
C THR A 288 31.20 -0.26 -23.77
N ILE A 289 30.19 -0.41 -22.90
CA ILE A 289 29.18 0.62 -22.63
C ILE A 289 29.87 1.86 -22.02
N THR A 290 30.67 1.70 -20.97
CA THR A 290 31.35 2.83 -20.32
C THR A 290 32.31 3.51 -21.28
N GLY A 291 33.05 2.75 -22.10
CA GLY A 291 33.93 3.30 -23.12
C GLY A 291 33.18 4.11 -24.17
N TRP A 292 32.02 3.62 -24.62
CA TRP A 292 31.16 4.34 -25.56
C TRP A 292 30.56 5.62 -24.96
N VAL A 293 30.10 5.57 -23.71
CA VAL A 293 29.57 6.75 -22.99
C VAL A 293 30.65 7.80 -22.80
N LEU A 294 31.85 7.40 -22.37
CA LEU A 294 32.99 8.29 -22.16
C LEU A 294 33.58 8.85 -23.47
N ALA A 295 33.40 8.14 -24.59
CA ALA A 295 33.83 8.64 -25.90
C ALA A 295 32.92 9.76 -26.43
N ARG A 296 31.66 9.85 -25.96
CA ARG A 296 30.67 10.83 -26.41
C ARG A 296 29.85 11.41 -25.24
N PRO A 297 30.49 12.06 -24.25
CA PRO A 297 29.82 12.44 -23.01
C PRO A 297 28.77 13.53 -23.23
N VAL A 298 29.08 14.57 -24.02
CA VAL A 298 28.16 15.70 -24.26
C VAL A 298 26.87 15.27 -24.97
N PRO A 299 26.89 14.60 -26.13
CA PRO A 299 25.64 14.26 -26.82
C PRO A 299 24.78 13.27 -26.02
N LEU A 300 25.40 12.32 -25.31
CA LEU A 300 24.67 11.35 -24.50
C LEU A 300 24.09 11.99 -23.22
N ALA A 301 24.85 12.89 -22.57
CA ALA A 301 24.34 13.67 -21.45
C ALA A 301 23.18 14.57 -21.90
N SER A 302 23.31 15.29 -23.02
CA SER A 302 22.26 16.13 -23.56
C SER A 302 21.02 15.33 -23.94
N LEU A 303 21.18 14.16 -24.57
CA LEU A 303 20.06 13.27 -24.90
C LEU A 303 19.34 12.78 -23.64
N THR A 304 20.09 12.38 -22.61
CA THR A 304 19.54 11.90 -21.34
C THR A 304 18.79 13.01 -20.61
N VAL A 305 19.38 14.22 -20.52
CA VAL A 305 18.73 15.39 -19.92
C VAL A 305 17.48 15.78 -20.70
N ALA A 306 17.54 15.82 -22.03
CA ALA A 306 16.37 16.11 -22.86
C ALA A 306 15.26 15.08 -22.67
N ALA A 307 15.59 13.80 -22.58
CA ALA A 307 14.64 12.73 -22.29
C ALA A 307 14.01 12.87 -20.90
N LEU A 308 14.81 13.17 -19.86
CA LEU A 308 14.30 13.39 -18.51
C LEU A 308 13.39 14.63 -18.45
N ILE A 309 13.75 15.73 -19.13
CA ILE A 309 12.91 16.93 -19.23
C ILE A 309 11.59 16.59 -19.93
N ALA A 310 11.65 15.85 -21.06
CA ALA A 310 10.45 15.43 -21.77
C ALA A 310 9.52 14.59 -20.88
N LEU A 311 10.07 13.68 -20.08
CA LEU A 311 9.32 12.88 -19.10
C LEU A 311 8.73 13.72 -17.95
N THR A 312 9.28 14.90 -17.67
CA THR A 312 8.72 15.83 -16.68
C THR A 312 7.60 16.72 -17.21
N ILE A 313 7.42 16.83 -18.54
CA ILE A 313 6.38 17.71 -19.14
C ILE A 313 4.96 17.40 -18.61
N PRO A 314 4.52 16.13 -18.45
CA PRO A 314 3.18 15.82 -17.95
C PRO A 314 2.90 16.34 -16.52
N PHE A 315 3.94 16.68 -15.74
CA PHE A 315 3.77 17.30 -14.42
C PHE A 315 2.98 18.61 -14.51
N PHE A 316 3.14 19.40 -15.58
CA PHE A 316 2.43 20.66 -15.76
C PHE A 316 0.95 20.49 -16.13
N SER A 317 0.54 19.28 -16.52
CA SER A 317 -0.88 18.93 -16.77
C SER A 317 -1.54 18.22 -15.60
N MET A 318 -0.90 18.15 -14.42
CA MET A 318 -1.42 17.45 -13.26
C MET A 318 -2.58 18.23 -12.63
N ASN A 319 -3.78 17.63 -12.62
CA ASN A 319 -4.93 18.16 -11.89
C ASN A 319 -4.87 17.64 -10.45
N LEU A 320 -4.60 18.54 -9.50
CA LEU A 320 -4.63 18.23 -8.08
C LEU A 320 -6.05 18.43 -7.57
N GLY A 321 -6.73 17.33 -7.26
CA GLY A 321 -8.09 17.32 -6.74
C GLY A 321 -8.32 16.11 -5.84
N PHE A 322 -9.32 16.19 -4.98
CA PHE A 322 -9.79 15.05 -4.21
C PHE A 322 -10.74 14.25 -5.11
N ASN A 323 -10.20 13.21 -5.78
CA ASN A 323 -11.01 12.31 -6.60
C ASN A 323 -11.61 11.23 -5.70
N ALA A 324 -12.84 11.44 -5.27
CA ALA A 324 -13.62 10.48 -4.49
C ALA A 324 -14.57 9.64 -5.35
N GLY A 325 -14.49 9.79 -6.66
CA GLY A 325 -15.36 9.08 -7.59
C GLY A 325 -14.85 7.69 -7.95
N ALA A 326 -15.67 6.94 -8.69
CA ALA A 326 -15.37 5.57 -9.09
C ALA A 326 -14.05 5.42 -9.87
N ASP A 327 -13.64 6.46 -10.61
CA ASP A 327 -12.39 6.48 -11.38
C ASP A 327 -11.11 6.34 -10.53
N ALA A 328 -11.17 6.70 -9.24
CA ALA A 328 -10.04 6.55 -8.33
C ALA A 328 -9.87 5.13 -7.80
N LEU A 329 -10.87 4.27 -8.01
CA LEU A 329 -10.93 2.92 -7.47
C LEU A 329 -10.48 1.86 -8.50
N PRO A 330 -9.79 0.79 -8.04
CA PRO A 330 -9.51 -0.37 -8.88
C PRO A 330 -10.76 -1.01 -9.48
N ASP A 331 -10.68 -1.48 -10.73
CA ASP A 331 -11.77 -2.20 -11.42
C ASP A 331 -12.16 -3.53 -10.75
N ALA A 332 -11.31 -4.04 -9.87
CA ALA A 332 -11.53 -5.28 -9.14
C ALA A 332 -12.54 -5.15 -7.99
N LEU A 333 -12.90 -3.92 -7.58
CA LEU A 333 -13.80 -3.65 -6.46
C LEU A 333 -15.27 -3.75 -6.91
N GLU A 334 -16.07 -4.57 -6.22
CA GLU A 334 -17.51 -4.63 -6.47
C GLU A 334 -18.18 -3.29 -6.12
N GLY A 335 -17.71 -2.65 -5.03
CA GLY A 335 -18.21 -1.34 -4.63
C GLY A 335 -17.94 -0.23 -5.66
N LYS A 336 -16.93 -0.37 -6.54
CA LYS A 336 -16.69 0.59 -7.63
C LYS A 336 -17.88 0.63 -8.58
N ARG A 337 -18.38 -0.53 -8.99
CA ARG A 337 -19.53 -0.61 -9.92
C ARG A 337 -20.79 0.02 -9.32
N ALA A 338 -21.01 -0.18 -8.02
CA ALA A 338 -22.09 0.47 -7.30
C ALA A 338 -21.93 2.00 -7.21
N LEU A 339 -20.69 2.49 -7.11
CA LEU A 339 -20.38 3.92 -7.15
C LEU A 339 -20.57 4.52 -8.56
N GLU A 340 -20.19 3.81 -9.62
CA GLU A 340 -20.45 4.21 -11.01
C GLU A 340 -21.95 4.36 -11.27
N LEU A 341 -22.77 3.40 -10.82
CA LEU A 341 -24.23 3.49 -10.93
C LEU A 341 -24.79 4.70 -10.17
N LEU A 342 -24.19 5.04 -9.02
CA LEU A 342 -24.58 6.23 -8.27
C LEU A 342 -24.21 7.51 -9.04
N GLU A 343 -23.03 7.56 -9.65
CA GLU A 343 -22.55 8.69 -10.47
C GLU A 343 -23.31 8.87 -11.79
N ASP A 344 -23.70 7.78 -12.44
CA ASP A 344 -24.41 7.78 -13.71
C ASP A 344 -25.85 8.27 -13.58
N HIS A 345 -26.54 7.86 -12.50
CA HIS A 345 -27.98 8.09 -12.33
C HIS A 345 -28.32 9.22 -11.34
N PHE A 346 -27.40 9.61 -10.45
CA PHE A 346 -27.66 10.61 -9.42
C PHE A 346 -26.67 11.78 -9.49
N SER A 347 -27.17 12.97 -9.17
CA SER A 347 -26.34 14.18 -9.14
C SER A 347 -25.16 14.05 -8.15
N SER A 348 -23.99 14.59 -8.52
CA SER A 348 -22.77 14.52 -7.68
C SER A 348 -22.93 15.09 -6.27
N SER A 349 -23.92 15.96 -6.05
CA SER A 349 -24.28 16.51 -4.73
C SER A 349 -24.79 15.48 -3.72
N LEU A 350 -25.28 14.33 -4.18
CA LEU A 350 -25.74 13.24 -3.32
C LEU A 350 -24.60 12.36 -2.81
N ILE A 351 -23.48 12.31 -3.54
CA ILE A 351 -22.35 11.42 -3.25
C ILE A 351 -21.50 11.98 -2.10
N LEU A 352 -21.26 13.29 -2.10
CA LEU A 352 -20.52 14.00 -1.05
C LEU A 352 -21.24 15.29 -0.65
N PRO A 353 -22.35 15.20 0.11
CA PRO A 353 -23.06 16.39 0.55
C PRO A 353 -22.20 17.21 1.52
N ALA A 354 -22.20 18.54 1.36
CA ALA A 354 -21.65 19.44 2.36
C ALA A 354 -22.48 19.33 3.64
N LYS A 355 -21.87 18.86 4.73
CA LYS A 355 -22.52 18.73 6.03
C LYS A 355 -22.34 20.02 6.83
N VAL A 356 -23.44 20.60 7.27
CA VAL A 356 -23.44 21.70 8.24
C VAL A 356 -23.81 21.12 9.60
N ILE A 357 -22.92 21.27 10.57
CA ILE A 357 -23.10 20.77 11.93
C ILE A 357 -23.30 21.97 12.86
N VAL A 358 -24.38 21.95 13.64
CA VAL A 358 -24.64 22.93 14.70
C VAL A 358 -24.27 22.29 16.03
N ASP A 359 -23.18 22.76 16.62
CA ASP A 359 -22.75 22.35 17.96
C ASP A 359 -23.25 23.36 19.00
N ALA A 360 -24.12 22.91 19.90
CA ALA A 360 -24.68 23.72 20.96
C ALA A 360 -24.90 22.87 22.22
N PRO A 361 -24.70 23.44 23.44
CA PRO A 361 -24.96 22.73 24.69
C PRO A 361 -26.39 22.18 24.80
N ASN A 362 -27.34 22.86 24.16
CA ASN A 362 -28.70 22.35 23.96
C ASN A 362 -29.28 22.91 22.65
N VAL A 363 -29.22 22.09 21.60
CA VAL A 363 -29.83 22.36 20.28
C VAL A 363 -31.34 22.61 20.33
N ASN A 364 -32.02 22.22 21.42
CA ASN A 364 -33.44 22.45 21.59
C ASN A 364 -33.80 23.78 22.28
N SER A 365 -32.81 24.55 22.72
CA SER A 365 -33.07 25.83 23.39
C SER A 365 -33.71 26.86 22.44
N PRO A 366 -34.60 27.74 22.94
CA PRO A 366 -35.29 28.74 22.09
C PRO A 366 -34.32 29.70 21.40
N GLU A 367 -33.21 30.02 22.05
CA GLU A 367 -32.17 30.91 21.56
C GLU A 367 -31.43 30.31 20.36
N ILE A 368 -31.11 29.01 20.43
CA ILE A 368 -30.44 28.28 19.33
C ILE A 368 -31.40 27.99 18.17
N LYS A 369 -32.70 27.79 18.43
CA LYS A 369 -33.71 27.63 17.37
C LYS A 369 -34.04 28.92 16.63
N ALA A 370 -33.78 30.07 17.26
CA ALA A 370 -34.04 31.40 16.69
C ALA A 370 -32.85 31.97 15.91
N ALA A 371 -31.64 31.48 16.19
CA ALA A 371 -30.41 31.75 15.43
C ALA A 371 -30.32 30.85 14.20
#